data_AF-S4S0L4-F1
#
_entry.id   AF-S4S0L4-F1
#
_cell.length_a   1.000
_cell.length_b   1.000
_cell.length_c   1.000
_cell.angle_alpha   90.00
_cell.angle_beta   90.00
_cell.angle_gamma   90.00
#
_symmetry.space_group_name_H-M   'P 1'
#
loop_
_entity.id
_entity.type
_entity.pdbx_description
1 polymer ?
#
loop_
_entity_poly.entity_id
_entity_poly.type
_entity_poly.pdbx_seq_one_letter_code
_entity_poly.pdbx_strand_id
1 'polypeptide(L)' 'CDCYIDDNHGRVVACASRSLSSVPDEIPANTELLTLHNNQLQAAPNMKCS' A
#
# COMPACT_ATOMS: atom_id res chain seq x y z
N CYS A 1 2.25 3.50 7.86
CA CYS A 1 1.95 4.11 6.55
C CYS A 1 1.24 5.43 6.79
N ASP A 2 1.25 6.32 5.81
CA ASP A 2 0.48 7.56 5.88
C ASP A 2 -0.75 7.43 4.97
N CYS A 3 -1.89 7.92 5.44
CA CYS A 3 -3.15 7.88 4.72
C CYS A 3 -3.61 9.31 4.44
N TYR A 4 -3.84 9.63 3.17
CA TYR A 4 -4.30 10.95 2.74
C TYR A 4 -5.10 10.86 1.43
N ILE A 5 -5.72 11.98 1.04
CA ILE A 5 -6.39 12.11 -0.26
C ILE A 5 -5.49 12.92 -1.19
N ASP A 6 -5.27 12.41 -2.40
CA ASP A 6 -4.56 13.08 -3.50
C ASP A 6 -5.56 13.38 -4.62
N ASP A 7 -5.47 14.56 -5.22
CA ASP A 7 -6.34 14.99 -6.31
C ASP A 7 -6.21 14.10 -7.56
N ASN A 8 -5.06 13.44 -7.76
CA ASN A 8 -4.82 12.59 -8.93
C ASN A 8 -5.26 11.13 -8.75
N HIS A 9 -5.32 10.64 -7.50
CA HIS A 9 -5.44 9.22 -7.20
C HIS A 9 -6.50 8.89 -6.15
N GLY A 10 -7.24 9.86 -5.60
CA GLY A 10 -8.21 9.62 -4.54
C GLY A 10 -7.54 9.21 -3.22
N ARG A 11 -8.00 8.13 -2.57
CA ARG A 11 -7.41 7.70 -1.29
C ARG A 11 -6.08 6.98 -1.48
N VAL A 12 -5.01 7.59 -0.96
CA VAL A 12 -3.64 7.08 -1.01
C VAL A 12 -3.21 6.48 0.32
N VAL A 13 -2.58 5.31 0.27
CA VAL A 13 -1.87 4.67 1.39
C VAL A 13 -0.39 4.59 1.05
N ALA A 14 0.40 5.46 1.66
CA ALA A 14 1.83 5.56 1.44
C ALA A 14 2.62 4.73 2.47
N CYS A 15 3.17 3.59 2.02
CA CYS A 15 3.95 2.67 2.84
C CYS A 15 5.41 2.51 2.38
N ALA A 16 5.88 3.37 1.48
CA ALA A 16 7.23 3.29 0.95
C ALA A 16 8.31 3.49 2.04
N SER A 17 9.43 2.77 1.90
CA SER A 17 10.62 2.91 2.76
C SER A 17 10.35 2.72 4.28
N ARG A 18 9.50 1.75 4.65
CA ARG A 18 9.11 1.48 6.05
C ARG A 18 9.67 0.18 6.62
N SER A 19 10.62 -0.45 5.94
CA SER A 19 11.20 -1.74 6.36
C SER A 19 10.15 -2.84 6.57
N LEU A 20 9.07 -2.83 5.78
CA LEU A 20 8.01 -3.83 5.88
C LEU A 20 8.51 -5.18 5.36
N SER A 21 8.29 -6.25 6.12
CA SER A 21 8.56 -7.63 5.70
C SER A 21 7.33 -8.32 5.09
N SER A 22 6.14 -7.78 5.34
CA SER A 22 4.86 -8.20 4.76
C SER A 22 4.00 -6.99 4.38
N VAL A 23 3.02 -7.20 3.52
CA VAL A 23 2.02 -6.17 3.22
C VAL A 23 1.12 -5.98 4.45
N PRO A 24 0.78 -4.74 4.85
CA PRO A 24 -0.13 -4.50 5.97
C PRO A 24 -1.51 -5.10 5.72
N ASP A 25 -2.09 -5.77 6.72
CA ASP A 25 -3.40 -6.42 6.58
C ASP A 25 -4.56 -5.41 6.51
N GLU A 26 -4.41 -4.26 7.19
CA GLU A 26 -5.44 -3.21 7.28
C GLU A 26 -5.19 -2.10 6.24
N ILE A 27 -5.44 -2.42 4.97
CA ILE A 27 -5.51 -1.42 3.90
C ILE A 27 -6.99 -1.05 3.71
N PRO A 28 -7.38 0.23 3.80
CA PRO A 28 -8.74 0.67 3.54
C PRO A 28 -9.27 0.13 2.20
N ALA A 29 -10.48 -0.43 2.19
CA ALA A 29 -11.07 -1.04 1.00
C ALA A 29 -11.23 -0.07 -0.18
N ASN A 30 -11.31 1.25 0.11
CA ASN A 30 -11.37 2.31 -0.89
C ASN A 30 -10.00 2.93 -1.20
N THR A 31 -8.89 2.27 -0.88
CA THR A 31 -7.56 2.69 -1.32
C THR A 31 -7.46 2.55 -2.83
N GLU A 32 -7.16 3.66 -3.49
CA GLU A 32 -7.00 3.75 -4.94
C GLU A 32 -5.52 3.71 -5.34
N LEU A 33 -4.62 4.18 -4.47
CA LEU A 33 -3.17 4.05 -4.63
C LEU A 33 -2.51 3.52 -3.36
N LEU A 34 -1.79 2.41 -3.49
CA LEU A 34 -0.96 1.82 -2.44
C LEU A 34 0.52 1.82 -2.88
N THR A 35 1.40 2.46 -2.10
CA THR A 35 2.85 2.45 -2.39
C THR A 35 3.60 1.57 -1.41
N LEU A 36 4.28 0.54 -1.89
CA LEU A 36 5.03 -0.43 -1.07
C LEU A 36 6.52 -0.53 -1.46
N HIS A 37 7.01 0.34 -2.35
CA HIS A 37 8.39 0.28 -2.83
C HIS A 37 9.41 0.54 -1.70
N ASN A 38 10.65 0.09 -1.89
CA ASN A 38 11.74 0.19 -0.92
C ASN A 38 11.43 -0.47 0.44
N ASN A 39 10.73 -1.60 0.42
CA ASN A 39 10.51 -2.46 1.59
C ASN A 39 11.25 -3.80 1.42
N GLN A 40 11.13 -4.67 2.43
CA GLN A 40 11.81 -5.96 2.54
C GLN A 40 10.80 -7.12 2.33
N LEU A 41 9.82 -6.90 1.46
CA LEU A 41 8.75 -7.85 1.19
C LEU A 41 9.34 -9.13 0.57
N GLN A 42 9.19 -10.26 1.27
CA GLN A 42 9.75 -11.53 0.83
C GLN A 42 8.88 -12.25 -0.21
N ALA A 43 7.64 -11.80 -0.37
CA ALA A 43 6.72 -12.30 -1.37
C ALA A 43 5.88 -11.15 -1.92
N ALA A 44 5.49 -11.27 -3.18
CA ALA A 44 4.45 -10.41 -3.72
C ALA A 44 3.14 -10.64 -2.93
N PRO A 45 2.36 -9.60 -2.61
CA PRO A 45 1.04 -9.79 -2.03
C PRO A 45 0.20 -10.66 -2.94
N ASN A 46 -0.54 -11.61 -2.36
CA ASN A 46 -1.54 -12.40 -3.06
C ASN A 46 -2.80 -11.54 -3.29
N MET A 47 -2.65 -10.49 -4.09
CA MET A 47 -3.74 -9.63 -4.53
C MET A 47 -4.28 -10.20 -5.84
N LYS A 48 -5.54 -10.63 -5.84
CA LYS A 48 -6.24 -11.01 -7.06
C LYS A 48 -6.87 -9.78 -7.67
N CYS A 49 -6.64 -9.56 -8.96
CA CYS A 49 -7.50 -8.68 -9.75
C CYS A 49 -8.86 -9.36 -9.91
N SER A 50 -9.93 -8.68 -9.45
CA SER A 50 -11.33 -9.06 -9.69
C SER A 50 -11.83 -8.54 -11.02
#